data_AF-A0A6V7Q4M7-F1
#
_entry.id   AF-A0A6V7Q4M7-F1
#
_cell.length_a   1.000
_cell.length_b   1.000
_cell.length_c   1.000
_cell.angle_alpha   90.00
_cell.angle_beta   90.00
_cell.angle_gamma   90.00
#
_symmetry.space_group_name_H-M   'P 1'
#
loop_
_entity.id
_entity.type
_entity.pdbx_description
1 polymer ?
#
loop_
_entity_poly.entity_id
_entity_poly.type
_entity_poly.pdbx_seq_one_letter_code
_entity_poly.pdbx_strand_id
1 'polypeptide(L)'
;MHMNQRPRGDGSDKLRANKGRRVQGDKADDRFTKLKDGVAIGCAFNHAILDGHSTWHFMSSWAELSRGGGGGGGGPSLVPILDRAPARRIRVPLSLPSSPAAHESLDPNGPAKPLIHRLFSFPQTLVDQIKLATNQNPNPNPEGPNSEPEPEREPETKTKPKPFLTFQSLGAHVWRAVAWARGLAADELTVFAVFADCRGRVDPPVSPAYFGN
;
A
#
# COMPACT_ATOMS: atom_id res chain seq x y z
N MET A 1 -54.67 -40.53 31.16
CA MET A 1 -55.29 -40.74 29.83
C MET A 1 -55.59 -39.38 29.23
N HIS A 2 -55.35 -39.26 27.92
CA HIS A 2 -55.64 -38.11 27.05
C HIS A 2 -54.65 -36.93 27.07
N MET A 3 -53.72 -37.05 26.10
CA MET A 3 -52.99 -36.00 25.42
C MET A 3 -53.89 -34.81 25.07
N ASN A 4 -53.34 -33.60 25.16
CA ASN A 4 -53.65 -32.57 24.19
C ASN A 4 -52.42 -31.71 23.87
N GLN A 5 -52.18 -31.52 22.59
CA GLN A 5 -50.96 -30.99 21.99
C GLN A 5 -50.86 -29.46 22.16
N ARG A 6 -49.63 -28.94 22.27
CA ARG A 6 -49.32 -27.51 22.11
C ARG A 6 -48.13 -27.31 21.15
N PRO A 7 -48.08 -26.15 20.48
CA PRO A 7 -47.50 -26.02 19.14
C PRO A 7 -46.00 -25.69 19.15
N ARG A 8 -45.38 -25.88 17.97
CA ARG A 8 -43.97 -25.63 17.66
C ARG A 8 -43.58 -24.18 17.96
N GLY A 9 -42.61 -24.01 18.86
CA GLY A 9 -41.93 -22.75 19.11
C GLY A 9 -40.81 -22.52 18.10
N ASP A 10 -40.89 -21.39 17.42
CA ASP A 10 -39.90 -20.79 16.55
C ASP A 10 -38.59 -20.50 17.31
N GLY A 11 -37.53 -21.22 16.94
CA GLY A 11 -36.18 -21.03 17.46
C GLY A 11 -35.45 -19.93 16.70
N SER A 12 -35.74 -18.68 17.03
CA SER A 12 -34.91 -17.53 16.61
C SER A 12 -33.72 -17.38 17.58
N ASP A 13 -32.70 -18.21 17.39
CA ASP A 13 -31.40 -18.05 18.06
C ASP A 13 -30.72 -16.77 17.57
N LYS A 14 -30.78 -15.73 18.40
CA LYS A 14 -30.06 -14.48 18.19
C LYS A 14 -28.56 -14.72 18.37
N LEU A 15 -27.83 -14.79 17.25
CA LEU A 15 -26.37 -14.74 17.19
C LEU A 15 -25.85 -13.46 17.87
N ARG A 16 -25.34 -13.63 19.09
CA ARG A 16 -24.70 -12.58 19.89
C ARG A 16 -23.29 -12.37 19.35
N ALA A 17 -23.08 -11.33 18.55
CA ALA A 17 -21.75 -10.87 18.16
C ALA A 17 -20.98 -10.42 19.42
N ASN A 18 -19.92 -11.14 19.77
CA ASN A 18 -19.05 -10.79 20.88
C ASN A 18 -18.22 -9.55 20.47
N LYS A 19 -18.68 -8.35 20.84
CA LYS A 19 -17.86 -7.13 20.72
C LYS A 19 -16.80 -7.16 21.81
N GLY A 20 -15.62 -7.66 21.47
CA GLY A 20 -14.41 -7.46 22.27
C GLY A 20 -14.17 -5.97 22.49
N ARG A 21 -13.87 -5.60 23.74
CA ARG A 21 -13.62 -4.22 24.17
C ARG A 21 -12.28 -3.77 23.59
N ARG A 22 -12.28 -2.78 22.71
CA ARG A 22 -11.07 -2.17 22.13
C ARG A 22 -10.28 -1.49 23.26
N VAL A 23 -9.01 -1.86 23.43
CA VAL A 23 -8.10 -1.18 24.34
C VAL A 23 -7.31 -0.16 23.52
N GLN A 24 -7.23 1.08 23.98
CA GLN A 24 -6.46 2.14 23.35
C GLN A 24 -4.96 1.76 23.42
N GLY A 25 -4.42 1.17 22.36
CA GLY A 25 -3.02 0.73 22.31
C GLY A 25 -2.67 -0.35 21.27
N ASP A 26 -3.66 -0.90 20.56
CA ASP A 26 -3.41 -2.00 19.62
C ASP A 26 -2.51 -1.57 18.45
N LYS A 27 -1.34 -2.21 18.36
CA LYS A 27 -0.33 -1.98 17.31
C LYS A 27 -0.67 -2.70 15.99
N ALA A 28 -1.49 -3.74 16.10
CA ALA A 28 -2.14 -4.46 15.02
C ALA A 28 -3.47 -5.03 15.52
N ASP A 29 -4.49 -5.10 14.66
CA ASP A 29 -5.81 -5.67 14.93
C ASP A 29 -6.19 -6.60 13.76
N ASP A 30 -6.49 -7.86 14.07
CA ASP A 30 -6.80 -8.91 13.10
C ASP A 30 -8.23 -9.42 13.32
N ARG A 31 -9.02 -9.43 12.24
CA ARG A 31 -10.43 -9.84 12.27
C ARG A 31 -10.72 -10.95 11.26
N PHE A 32 -11.29 -12.04 11.74
CA PHE A 32 -11.79 -13.14 10.92
C PHE A 32 -13.30 -13.02 10.73
N THR A 33 -13.74 -13.12 9.47
CA THR A 33 -15.17 -13.12 9.11
C THR A 33 -15.48 -14.35 8.28
N LYS A 34 -16.29 -15.25 8.82
CA LYS A 34 -16.82 -16.39 8.07
C LYS A 34 -17.90 -15.91 7.09
N LEU A 35 -17.74 -16.24 5.82
CA LEU A 35 -18.71 -16.05 4.76
C LEU A 35 -19.40 -17.38 4.45
N LYS A 36 -20.44 -17.35 3.60
CA LYS A 36 -21.18 -18.57 3.19
C LYS A 36 -20.22 -19.64 2.63
N ASP A 37 -19.33 -19.22 1.74
CA ASP A 37 -18.46 -20.11 0.96
C ASP A 37 -16.97 -19.73 1.10
N GLY A 38 -16.59 -19.06 2.20
CA GLY A 38 -15.21 -18.61 2.38
C GLY A 38 -14.94 -17.90 3.71
N VAL A 39 -13.75 -17.33 3.82
CA VAL A 39 -13.31 -16.53 4.97
C VAL A 39 -12.67 -15.25 4.46
N ALA A 40 -13.02 -14.13 5.10
CA ALA A 40 -12.32 -12.86 4.94
C ALA A 40 -11.48 -12.60 6.19
N ILE A 41 -10.23 -12.16 5.98
CA ILE A 41 -9.30 -11.74 7.02
C ILE A 41 -9.04 -10.25 6.79
N GLY A 42 -9.37 -9.43 7.78
CA GLY A 42 -9.03 -8.01 7.80
C GLY A 42 -7.89 -7.77 8.78
N CYS A 43 -6.84 -7.09 8.33
CA CYS A 43 -5.70 -6.70 9.15
C CYS A 43 -5.60 -5.17 9.16
N ALA A 44 -5.38 -4.58 10.33
CA ALA A 44 -5.08 -3.16 10.48
C ALA A 44 -3.73 -2.98 11.16
N PHE A 45 -2.88 -2.14 10.58
CA PHE A 45 -1.53 -1.88 11.08
C PHE A 45 -1.31 -0.39 11.29
N ASN A 46 -0.54 -0.04 12.33
CA ASN A 46 -0.05 1.33 12.46
C ASN A 46 1.12 1.57 11.50
N HIS A 47 0.94 2.43 10.49
CA HIS A 47 1.94 2.70 9.46
C HIS A 47 3.23 3.36 10.00
N ALA A 48 3.21 3.95 11.20
CA ALA A 48 4.43 4.44 11.86
C ALA A 48 5.36 3.28 12.29
N ILE A 49 4.83 2.06 12.40
CA ILE A 49 5.57 0.87 12.80
C ILE A 49 6.16 0.19 11.58
N LEU A 50 5.44 0.11 10.46
CA LEU A 50 5.79 -0.73 9.33
C LEU A 50 5.31 -0.15 8.01
N ASP A 51 6.04 -0.45 6.94
CA ASP A 51 5.68 -0.13 5.56
C ASP A 51 4.98 -1.29 4.85
N GLY A 52 4.66 -1.11 3.56
CA GLY A 52 4.05 -2.17 2.74
C GLY A 52 4.93 -3.42 2.61
N HIS A 53 6.26 -3.27 2.59
CA HIS A 53 7.16 -4.42 2.48
C HIS A 53 7.17 -5.26 3.76
N SER A 54 7.26 -4.61 4.91
CA SER A 54 7.18 -5.22 6.24
C SER A 54 5.80 -5.82 6.52
N THR A 55 4.74 -5.19 6.01
CA THR A 55 3.38 -5.78 6.04
C THR A 55 3.39 -7.12 5.31
N TRP A 56 3.91 -7.17 4.09
CA TRP A 56 3.94 -8.41 3.31
C TRP A 56 4.88 -9.46 3.90
N HIS A 57 5.99 -9.04 4.53
CA HIS A 57 6.86 -9.93 5.29
C HIS A 57 6.08 -10.60 6.43
N PHE A 58 5.36 -9.83 7.25
CA PHE A 58 4.49 -10.36 8.30
C PHE A 58 3.46 -11.36 7.76
N MET A 59 2.74 -10.99 6.70
CA MET A 59 1.71 -11.85 6.10
C MET A 59 2.31 -13.15 5.54
N SER A 60 3.48 -13.08 4.93
CA SER A 60 4.19 -14.24 4.39
C SER A 60 4.64 -15.18 5.50
N SER A 61 5.26 -14.64 6.56
CA SER A 61 5.66 -15.41 7.75
C SER A 61 4.46 -16.04 8.44
N TRP A 62 3.35 -15.31 8.58
CA TRP A 62 2.13 -15.84 9.17
C TRP A 62 1.54 -16.99 8.35
N ALA A 63 1.50 -16.86 7.02
CA ALA A 63 1.04 -17.91 6.12
C ALA A 63 1.96 -19.13 6.09
N GLU A 64 3.27 -18.93 6.23
CA GLU A 64 4.26 -20.01 6.37
C GLU A 64 3.97 -20.84 7.63
N LEU A 65 3.98 -20.17 8.79
CA LEU A 65 3.77 -20.81 10.09
C LEU A 65 2.41 -21.50 10.17
N SER A 66 1.36 -20.89 9.60
CA SER A 66 0.01 -21.48 9.57
C SER A 66 -0.07 -22.77 8.74
N ARG A 67 0.83 -22.96 7.77
CA ARG A 67 0.92 -24.20 6.97
C ARG A 67 1.81 -25.26 7.64
N GLY A 68 2.36 -24.99 8.82
CA GLY A 68 3.43 -25.80 9.41
C GLY A 68 4.75 -25.69 8.65
N GLY A 69 4.85 -24.73 7.72
CA GLY A 69 6.10 -24.36 7.07
C GLY A 69 6.87 -23.41 7.98
N GLY A 70 8.06 -23.82 8.37
CA GLY A 70 9.02 -22.95 9.02
C GLY A 70 10.40 -23.47 8.67
N GLY A 71 11.42 -22.61 8.75
CA GLY A 71 12.80 -23.07 8.72
C GLY A 71 13.02 -24.17 9.77
N GLY A 72 14.09 -24.95 9.64
CA GLY A 72 14.34 -26.17 10.43
C GLY A 72 14.30 -26.05 11.98
N GLY A 73 14.06 -24.86 12.53
CA GLY A 73 13.80 -24.60 13.96
C GLY A 73 12.39 -24.08 14.31
N GLY A 74 11.39 -24.15 13.41
CA GLY A 74 10.00 -23.78 13.70
C GLY A 74 9.67 -22.28 13.61
N GLY A 75 10.59 -21.45 13.11
CA GLY A 75 10.38 -20.03 12.80
C GLY A 75 10.13 -19.78 11.31
N PRO A 76 9.78 -18.54 10.92
CA PRO A 76 9.62 -18.20 9.51
C PRO A 76 10.95 -18.34 8.74
N SER A 77 10.88 -18.64 7.45
CA SER A 77 12.04 -18.78 6.57
C SER A 77 12.90 -17.53 6.49
N LEU A 78 12.29 -16.34 6.59
CA LEU A 78 12.98 -15.05 6.69
C LEU A 78 12.66 -14.40 8.03
N VAL A 79 13.65 -14.32 8.92
CA VAL A 79 13.50 -13.73 10.25
C VAL A 79 13.54 -12.20 10.14
N PRO A 80 12.53 -11.47 10.67
CA PRO A 80 12.53 -10.01 10.62
C PRO A 80 13.64 -9.42 11.51
N ILE A 81 14.35 -8.43 10.98
CA ILE A 81 15.31 -7.62 11.73
C ILE A 81 14.54 -6.47 12.37
N LEU A 82 14.42 -6.52 13.70
CA LEU A 82 13.67 -5.55 14.50
C LEU A 82 14.52 -4.37 14.99
N ASP A 83 15.85 -4.47 14.86
CA ASP A 83 16.73 -3.36 15.18
C ASP A 83 16.55 -2.21 14.19
N ARG A 84 16.06 -1.08 14.69
CA ARG A 84 15.81 0.13 13.91
C ARG A 84 17.00 1.08 13.86
N ALA A 85 18.08 0.78 14.58
CA ALA A 85 19.28 1.62 14.58
C ALA A 85 19.85 1.91 13.18
N PRO A 86 19.86 0.96 12.21
CA PRO A 86 20.37 1.23 10.87
C PRO A 86 19.66 2.36 10.14
N ALA A 87 18.35 2.52 10.34
CA ALA A 87 17.54 3.57 9.72
C ALA A 87 17.61 4.93 10.47
N ARG A 88 18.21 4.99 11.66
CA ARG A 88 18.20 6.17 12.55
C ARG A 88 19.41 7.10 12.41
N ARG A 89 20.28 6.90 11.42
CA ARG A 89 21.52 7.70 11.27
C ARG A 89 21.25 9.20 11.14
N ILE A 90 20.07 9.60 10.66
CA ILE A 90 19.68 11.00 10.52
C ILE A 90 18.55 11.31 11.52
N ARG A 91 18.86 12.10 12.55
CA ARG A 91 17.82 12.73 13.38
C ARG A 91 17.36 13.98 12.67
N VAL A 92 16.27 13.87 11.91
CA VAL A 92 15.58 15.05 11.38
C VAL A 92 14.80 15.67 12.55
N PRO A 93 15.02 16.95 12.89
CA PRO A 93 14.16 17.64 13.84
C PRO A 93 12.73 17.63 13.28
N LEU A 94 11.87 16.85 13.91
CA LEU A 94 10.47 16.74 13.51
C LEU A 94 9.65 17.70 14.36
N SER A 95 9.19 18.80 13.75
CA SER A 95 8.16 19.64 14.37
C SER A 95 6.84 18.93 14.22
N LEU A 96 6.35 18.31 15.29
CA LEU A 96 5.02 17.70 15.28
C LEU A 96 3.96 18.80 15.31
N PRO A 97 2.87 18.65 14.52
CA PRO A 97 1.73 19.54 14.66
C PRO A 97 1.13 19.41 16.08
N SER A 98 0.53 20.49 16.57
CA SER A 98 0.00 20.58 17.93
C SER A 98 -1.12 19.57 18.22
N SER A 99 -1.74 19.00 17.18
CA SER A 99 -2.77 17.96 17.28
C SER A 99 -2.92 17.21 15.94
N PRO A 100 -3.57 16.02 15.94
CA PRO A 100 -3.98 15.36 14.70
C PRO A 100 -4.85 16.24 13.80
N ALA A 101 -5.78 17.01 14.38
CA ALA A 101 -6.62 17.93 13.62
C ALA A 101 -5.80 19.03 12.93
N ALA A 102 -4.75 19.54 13.59
CA ALA A 102 -3.82 20.49 12.98
C ALA A 102 -3.04 19.88 11.81
N HIS A 103 -2.71 18.58 11.88
CA HIS A 103 -2.12 17.86 10.74
C HIS A 103 -3.12 17.74 9.58
N GLU A 104 -4.35 17.31 9.87
CA GLU A 104 -5.41 17.14 8.87
C GLU A 104 -5.79 18.47 8.18
N SER A 105 -5.73 19.60 8.90
CA SER A 105 -5.99 20.92 8.31
C SER A 105 -4.97 21.35 7.25
N LEU A 106 -3.80 20.71 7.22
CA LEU A 106 -2.74 20.95 6.24
C LEU A 106 -2.82 19.98 5.05
N ASP A 107 -3.81 19.10 4.98
CA ASP A 107 -3.94 18.14 3.88
C ASP A 107 -4.18 18.91 2.56
N PRO A 108 -3.25 18.81 1.58
CA PRO A 108 -3.41 19.48 0.29
C PRO A 108 -4.62 18.97 -0.51
N ASN A 109 -5.23 17.86 -0.12
CA ASN A 109 -6.41 17.30 -0.77
C ASN A 109 -7.74 17.90 -0.27
N GLY A 110 -7.68 18.80 0.73
CA GLY A 110 -8.85 19.47 1.30
C GLY A 110 -9.67 18.56 2.24
N PRO A 111 -10.91 18.95 2.57
CA PRO A 111 -11.72 18.21 3.54
C PRO A 111 -12.06 16.80 3.05
N ALA A 112 -12.16 15.87 3.99
CA ALA A 112 -12.50 14.48 3.71
C ALA A 112 -13.83 14.37 2.94
N LYS A 113 -13.75 13.83 1.72
CA LYS A 113 -14.92 13.51 0.90
C LYS A 113 -15.37 12.08 1.23
N PRO A 114 -16.67 11.72 1.05
CA PRO A 114 -17.12 10.35 1.22
C PRO A 114 -16.29 9.38 0.40
N LEU A 115 -15.81 8.32 1.05
CA LEU A 115 -14.97 7.31 0.40
C LEU A 115 -15.82 6.51 -0.59
N ILE A 116 -15.68 6.82 -1.87
CA ILE A 116 -16.24 6.02 -2.97
C ILE A 116 -15.11 5.17 -3.53
N HIS A 117 -15.19 3.86 -3.35
CA HIS A 117 -14.23 2.93 -3.93
C HIS A 117 -14.80 2.35 -5.22
N ARG A 118 -13.96 2.27 -6.27
CA ARG A 118 -14.25 1.51 -7.49
C ARG A 118 -13.02 0.71 -7.86
N LEU A 119 -13.21 -0.59 -8.06
CA LEU A 119 -12.15 -1.48 -8.53
C LEU A 119 -12.09 -1.43 -10.05
N PHE A 120 -10.89 -1.13 -10.58
CA PHE A 120 -10.59 -1.22 -12.00
C PHE A 120 -9.65 -2.39 -12.22
N SER A 121 -10.02 -3.32 -13.10
CA SER A 121 -9.19 -4.45 -13.49
C SER A 121 -8.55 -4.18 -14.83
N PHE A 122 -7.24 -4.41 -14.93
CA PHE A 122 -6.47 -4.28 -16.16
C PHE A 122 -5.96 -5.67 -16.55
N PRO A 123 -6.58 -6.33 -17.54
CA PRO A 123 -6.07 -7.58 -18.08
C PRO A 123 -4.64 -7.41 -18.61
N GLN A 124 -3.83 -8.47 -18.59
CA GLN A 124 -2.44 -8.43 -19.04
C GLN A 124 -2.32 -7.87 -20.47
N THR A 125 -3.23 -8.24 -21.36
CA THR A 125 -3.28 -7.74 -22.74
C THR A 125 -3.42 -6.22 -22.81
N LEU A 126 -4.23 -5.63 -21.95
CA LEU A 126 -4.41 -4.18 -21.87
C LEU A 126 -3.17 -3.49 -21.26
N VAL A 127 -2.57 -4.10 -20.24
CA VAL A 127 -1.32 -3.60 -19.64
C VAL A 127 -0.20 -3.56 -20.68
N ASP A 128 -0.09 -4.61 -21.51
CA ASP A 128 0.91 -4.69 -22.57
C ASP A 128 0.66 -3.64 -23.66
N GLN A 129 -0.60 -3.40 -24.04
CA GLN A 129 -0.97 -2.34 -24.98
C GLN A 129 -0.64 -0.94 -24.44
N ILE A 130 -0.94 -0.66 -23.17
CA ILE A 130 -0.61 0.62 -22.52
C ILE A 130 0.90 0.83 -22.52
N LYS A 131 1.66 -0.20 -22.15
CA LYS A 131 3.13 -0.16 -22.13
C LYS A 131 3.71 0.04 -23.52
N LEU A 132 3.18 -0.67 -24.53
CA LEU A 132 3.59 -0.52 -25.92
C LEU A 132 3.34 0.91 -26.42
N ALA A 133 2.13 1.44 -26.22
CA ALA A 133 1.76 2.79 -26.65
C ALA A 133 2.64 3.87 -25.98
N THR A 134 2.94 3.72 -24.68
CA THR A 134 3.80 4.65 -23.94
C THR A 134 5.22 4.67 -24.49
N ASN A 135 5.75 3.52 -24.89
CA ASN A 135 7.10 3.41 -25.44
C ASN A 135 7.21 3.79 -26.92
N GLN A 136 6.11 3.77 -27.67
CA GLN A 136 6.05 4.21 -29.06
C GLN A 136 5.96 5.73 -29.20
N ASN A 137 5.41 6.43 -28.21
CA ASN A 137 5.26 7.88 -28.21
C ASN A 137 5.82 8.49 -26.91
N PRO A 138 7.15 8.40 -26.69
CA PRO A 138 7.78 9.05 -25.55
C PRO A 138 7.63 10.56 -25.67
N ASN A 139 7.37 11.26 -24.55
CA ASN A 139 7.32 12.72 -24.53
C ASN A 139 8.66 13.28 -25.09
N PRO A 140 8.63 14.11 -26.14
CA PRO A 140 9.83 14.65 -26.75
C PRO A 140 10.58 15.64 -25.84
N ASN A 141 9.95 16.14 -24.77
CA ASN A 141 10.60 16.98 -23.77
C ASN A 141 10.54 16.30 -22.38
N PRO A 142 11.51 15.41 -22.06
CA PRO A 142 11.53 14.68 -20.78
C PRO A 142 11.76 15.62 -19.58
N GLU A 143 12.38 16.76 -19.83
CA GLU A 143 12.61 17.85 -18.90
C GLU A 143 11.45 18.83 -19.04
N GLY A 144 10.65 19.00 -17.98
CA GLY A 144 9.60 20.01 -17.96
C GLY A 144 10.15 21.43 -18.18
N PRO A 145 9.29 22.44 -18.36
CA PRO A 145 9.73 23.82 -18.64
C PRO A 145 10.63 24.45 -17.56
N ASN A 146 10.78 23.81 -16.39
CA ASN A 146 11.52 24.31 -15.22
C ASN A 146 12.64 23.36 -14.76
N SER A 147 13.19 22.53 -15.66
CA SER A 147 14.29 21.62 -15.30
C SER A 147 15.61 22.41 -15.26
N GLU A 148 16.35 22.31 -14.15
CA GLU A 148 17.74 22.77 -14.13
C GLU A 148 18.60 21.85 -15.00
N PRO A 149 19.59 22.37 -15.74
CA PRO A 149 20.44 21.54 -16.60
C PRO A 149 21.17 20.49 -15.76
N GLU A 150 20.99 19.22 -16.12
CA GLU A 150 21.77 18.11 -15.56
C GLU A 150 23.28 18.40 -15.71
N PRO A 151 24.10 18.12 -14.67
CA PRO A 151 25.55 18.30 -14.77
C PRO A 151 26.08 17.43 -15.91
N GLU A 152 26.90 18.04 -16.78
CA GLU A 152 27.51 17.41 -17.96
C GLU A 152 28.13 16.04 -17.61
N ARG A 153 27.42 14.94 -17.91
CA ARG A 153 28.00 13.60 -17.91
C ARG A 153 28.79 13.41 -19.20
N GLU A 154 29.94 12.76 -19.08
CA GLU A 154 30.82 12.35 -20.18
C GLU A 154 30.03 11.70 -21.33
N PRO A 155 30.52 11.80 -22.59
CA PRO A 155 29.75 11.43 -23.78
C PRO A 155 29.39 9.94 -23.78
N GLU A 156 28.22 9.62 -23.25
CA GLU A 156 27.63 8.29 -23.35
C GLU A 156 27.41 7.97 -24.83
N THR A 157 27.98 6.84 -25.26
CA THR A 157 27.69 6.23 -26.56
C THR A 157 26.16 6.24 -26.77
N LYS A 158 25.69 6.73 -27.92
CA LYS A 158 24.26 6.87 -28.28
C LYS A 158 23.54 5.52 -28.21
N THR A 159 23.21 5.10 -27.01
CA THR A 159 22.41 3.92 -26.71
C THR A 159 20.96 4.35 -26.77
N LYS A 160 20.10 3.51 -27.37
CA LYS A 160 18.67 3.79 -27.46
C LYS A 160 18.12 4.02 -26.04
N PRO A 161 17.23 5.02 -25.85
CA PRO A 161 16.65 5.27 -24.53
C PRO A 161 15.98 3.99 -24.01
N LYS A 162 16.21 3.70 -22.73
CA LYS A 162 15.67 2.51 -22.07
C LYS A 162 14.13 2.59 -22.06
N PRO A 163 13.41 1.51 -22.41
CA PRO A 163 11.95 1.54 -22.41
C PRO A 163 11.38 1.72 -20.99
N PHE A 164 10.25 2.40 -20.89
CA PHE A 164 9.49 2.58 -19.67
C PHE A 164 9.00 1.24 -19.09
N LEU A 165 9.08 1.13 -17.77
CA LEU A 165 8.57 0.00 -17.01
C LEU A 165 7.04 -0.05 -17.06
N THR A 166 6.49 -1.23 -16.77
CA THR A 166 5.03 -1.43 -16.66
C THR A 166 4.42 -0.49 -15.61
N PHE A 167 5.07 -0.35 -14.46
CA PHE A 167 4.66 0.57 -13.41
C PHE A 167 4.60 2.03 -13.89
N GLN A 168 5.62 2.49 -14.60
CA GLN A 168 5.68 3.86 -15.14
C GLN A 168 4.57 4.09 -16.18
N SER A 169 4.41 3.13 -17.10
CA SER A 169 3.42 3.23 -18.19
C SER A 169 1.99 3.22 -17.66
N LEU A 170 1.67 2.30 -16.76
CA LEU A 170 0.34 2.21 -16.16
C LEU A 170 0.07 3.37 -15.20
N GLY A 171 1.08 3.79 -14.41
CA GLY A 171 0.97 4.94 -13.52
C GLY A 171 0.67 6.23 -14.28
N ALA A 172 1.38 6.49 -15.37
CA ALA A 172 1.12 7.63 -16.25
C ALA A 172 -0.27 7.56 -16.88
N HIS A 173 -0.70 6.38 -17.35
CA HIS A 173 -2.03 6.18 -17.92
C HIS A 173 -3.14 6.51 -16.90
N VAL A 174 -3.03 5.96 -15.68
CA VAL A 174 -4.00 6.21 -14.61
C VAL A 174 -4.00 7.68 -14.18
N TRP A 175 -2.83 8.29 -14.03
CA TRP A 175 -2.73 9.71 -13.65
C TRP A 175 -3.40 10.62 -14.68
N ARG A 176 -3.18 10.38 -15.98
CA ARG A 176 -3.88 11.10 -17.06
C ARG A 176 -5.39 10.90 -17.00
N ALA A 177 -5.86 9.66 -16.81
CA ALA A 177 -7.29 9.38 -16.69
C ALA A 177 -7.92 10.09 -15.48
N VAL A 178 -7.20 10.15 -14.34
CA VAL A 178 -7.64 10.88 -13.14
C VAL A 178 -7.67 12.39 -13.38
N ALA A 179 -6.65 12.96 -14.03
CA ALA A 179 -6.61 14.37 -14.38
C ALA A 179 -7.79 14.76 -15.30
N TRP A 180 -8.06 13.93 -16.31
CA TRP A 180 -9.22 14.12 -17.20
C TRP A 180 -10.56 14.01 -16.46
N ALA A 181 -10.72 13.00 -15.61
CA ALA A 181 -11.96 12.82 -14.84
C ALA A 181 -12.20 13.95 -13.84
N ARG A 182 -11.14 14.62 -13.36
CA ARG A 182 -11.22 15.80 -12.50
C ARG A 182 -11.52 17.09 -13.27
N GLY A 183 -11.36 17.10 -14.59
CA GLY A 183 -11.54 18.29 -15.42
C GLY A 183 -10.52 19.39 -15.10
N LEU A 184 -9.28 19.00 -14.77
CA LEU A 184 -8.22 19.97 -14.41
C LEU A 184 -7.96 20.95 -15.56
N ALA A 185 -7.71 22.21 -15.23
CA ALA A 185 -7.28 23.20 -16.21
C ALA A 185 -5.85 22.90 -16.72
N ALA A 186 -5.48 23.45 -17.88
CA ALA A 186 -4.18 23.19 -18.50
C ALA A 186 -2.99 23.67 -17.65
N ASP A 187 -3.20 24.68 -16.82
CA ASP A 187 -2.24 25.31 -15.91
C ASP A 187 -2.40 24.84 -14.45
N GLU A 188 -3.36 23.96 -14.17
CA GLU A 188 -3.61 23.47 -12.81
C GLU A 188 -2.56 22.44 -12.39
N LEU A 189 -1.91 22.68 -11.25
CA LEU A 189 -0.90 21.78 -10.70
C LEU A 189 -1.53 20.49 -10.20
N THR A 190 -0.95 19.36 -10.62
CA THR A 190 -1.32 18.03 -10.13
C THR A 190 -0.07 17.27 -9.68
N VAL A 191 -0.21 16.51 -8.61
CA VAL A 191 0.90 15.76 -7.99
C VAL A 191 0.62 14.27 -8.11
N PHE A 192 1.61 13.52 -8.59
CA PHE A 192 1.62 12.06 -8.58
C PHE A 192 2.68 11.56 -7.61
N ALA A 193 2.25 11.18 -6.41
CA ALA A 193 3.13 10.65 -5.38
C ALA A 193 3.26 9.14 -5.52
N VAL A 194 4.50 8.64 -5.47
CA VAL A 194 4.82 7.22 -5.39
C VAL A 194 5.71 6.95 -4.18
N PHE A 195 5.37 5.91 -3.42
CA PHE A 195 6.21 5.45 -2.33
C PHE A 195 7.22 4.44 -2.87
N ALA A 196 8.49 4.58 -2.48
CA ALA A 196 9.57 3.72 -2.94
C ALA A 196 10.21 2.97 -1.77
N ASP A 197 10.51 1.69 -1.97
CA ASP A 197 11.32 0.93 -1.02
C ASP A 197 12.77 1.42 -1.04
N CYS A 198 13.23 2.00 0.06
CA CYS A 198 14.56 2.58 0.15
C CYS A 198 15.64 1.60 0.62
N ARG A 199 15.30 0.37 1.04
CA ARG A 199 16.26 -0.59 1.63
C ARG A 199 17.50 -0.82 0.77
N GLY A 200 17.32 -1.05 -0.53
CA GLY A 200 18.44 -1.22 -1.48
C GLY A 200 19.04 0.08 -2.02
N ARG A 201 18.53 1.24 -1.60
CA ARG A 201 18.94 2.57 -2.09
C ARG A 201 19.70 3.40 -1.04
N VAL A 202 19.54 3.07 0.24
CA VAL A 202 20.33 3.67 1.32
C VAL A 202 21.76 3.15 1.28
N ASP A 203 22.70 3.96 1.75
CA ASP A 203 24.12 3.60 1.87
C ASP A 203 24.57 3.62 3.36
N PRO A 204 24.95 2.47 3.95
CA PRO A 204 24.94 1.13 3.34
C PRO A 204 23.51 0.59 3.14
N PRO A 205 23.30 -0.34 2.18
CA PRO A 205 22.00 -0.96 1.97
C PRO A 205 21.49 -1.65 3.24
N VAL A 206 20.19 -1.51 3.49
CA VAL A 206 19.50 -2.17 4.58
C VAL A 206 18.96 -3.52 4.08
N SER A 207 19.03 -4.55 4.92
CA SER A 207 18.56 -5.89 4.59
C SER A 207 17.09 -5.90 4.16
N PRO A 208 16.68 -6.71 3.16
CA PRO A 208 15.27 -6.96 2.85
C PRO A 208 14.46 -7.47 4.05
N ALA A 209 15.12 -8.08 5.05
CA ALA A 209 14.48 -8.54 6.28
C ALA A 209 14.21 -7.43 7.29
N TYR A 210 14.64 -6.18 7.03
CA TYR A 210 14.39 -5.05 7.93
C TYR A 210 12.90 -4.75 8.06
N PHE A 211 12.43 -4.76 9.31
CA PHE A 211 11.02 -4.59 9.65
C PHE A 211 10.75 -3.16 10.15
N GLY A 212 10.16 -2.34 9.28
CA GLY A 212 9.94 -0.92 9.51
C GLY A 212 9.68 -0.15 8.23
N ASN A 213 9.67 1.17 8.34
CA ASN A 213 9.81 2.08 7.20
C ASN A 213 11.30 2.42 7.03
#